data_AF-I2F278-F1
#
_entry.id   AF-I2F278-F1
#
_cell.length_a   1.000
_cell.length_b   1.000
_cell.length_c   1.000
_cell.angle_alpha   90.00
_cell.angle_beta   90.00
_cell.angle_gamma   90.00
#
_symmetry.space_group_name_H-M   'P 1'
#
loop_
_entity.id
_entity.type
_entity.pdbx_description
1 polymer ?
#
loop_
_entity_poly.entity_id
_entity_poly.type
_entity_poly.pdbx_seq_one_letter_code
_entity_poly.pdbx_strand_id
1 'polypeptide(L)'
;MPRIRFVFLIIVVVFSSLAVAGQAEIRSEIEEANAELSEIYGFSVKYSLTILKGEGHEQPAAIDNNGIYQIFLYTSSYKPGVARHELAHVYFFEYLRIRDINPDEIPLWYHEVIAEGFQNLHTGTRRSALRVAFFDFTEYEEKYPVKDDQSVFYGAVASFADYILKRNSYNKLLEVVNEFSTEREIDTAFLNVFGSTVRSMLLKWRIVFLLPYSPFVVGVVLFLYLLIGRRDKYWRKFPLDLRSLEEDEETKNRRM
;
A
#
# COMPACT_ATOMS: atom_id res chain seq x y z
N MET A 1 -5.57 -50.86 -18.64
CA MET A 1 -6.43 -49.67 -18.40
C MET A 1 -6.85 -49.37 -16.94
N PRO A 2 -6.39 -50.05 -15.85
CA PRO A 2 -6.81 -49.68 -14.48
C PRO A 2 -5.97 -48.53 -13.86
N ARG A 3 -4.69 -48.38 -14.24
CA ARG A 3 -3.79 -47.34 -13.68
C ARG A 3 -4.24 -45.91 -13.98
N ILE A 4 -4.78 -45.65 -15.18
CA ILE A 4 -5.22 -44.30 -15.58
C ILE A 4 -6.45 -43.86 -14.78
N ARG A 5 -7.39 -44.76 -14.51
CA ARG A 5 -8.59 -44.48 -13.70
C ARG A 5 -8.24 -44.18 -12.24
N PHE A 6 -7.24 -44.88 -11.68
CA PHE A 6 -6.76 -44.66 -10.31
C PHE A 6 -6.03 -43.32 -10.16
N VAL A 7 -5.18 -42.96 -11.13
CA VAL A 7 -4.51 -41.65 -11.16
C VAL A 7 -5.52 -40.52 -11.32
N PHE A 8 -6.51 -40.67 -12.19
CA PHE A 8 -7.57 -39.67 -12.37
C PHE A 8 -8.39 -39.48 -11.08
N LEU A 9 -8.68 -40.56 -10.35
CA LEU A 9 -9.42 -40.49 -9.09
C LEU A 9 -8.61 -39.81 -7.97
N ILE A 10 -7.30 -40.08 -7.89
CA ILE A 10 -6.39 -39.36 -6.98
C ILE A 10 -6.35 -37.87 -7.32
N ILE A 11 -6.22 -37.53 -8.61
CA ILE A 11 -6.22 -36.14 -9.07
C ILE A 11 -7.53 -35.45 -8.66
N VAL A 12 -8.68 -36.06 -8.93
CA VAL A 12 -9.98 -35.48 -8.55
C VAL A 12 -10.10 -35.29 -7.04
N VAL A 13 -9.66 -36.27 -6.23
CA VAL A 13 -9.69 -36.16 -4.76
C VAL A 13 -8.76 -35.06 -4.26
N VAL A 14 -7.55 -34.95 -4.80
CA VAL A 14 -6.57 -33.91 -4.44
C VAL A 14 -7.06 -32.52 -4.84
N PHE A 15 -7.60 -32.35 -6.05
CA PHE A 15 -8.15 -31.04 -6.47
C PHE A 15 -9.39 -30.66 -5.66
N SER A 16 -10.24 -31.63 -5.30
CA SER A 16 -11.41 -31.38 -4.46
C SER A 16 -11.02 -31.01 -3.02
N SER A 17 -10.02 -31.69 -2.45
CA SER A 17 -9.54 -31.39 -1.09
C SER A 17 -8.85 -30.04 -1.00
N LEU A 18 -8.07 -29.65 -2.02
CA LEU A 18 -7.45 -28.33 -2.10
C LEU A 18 -8.49 -27.20 -2.18
N ALA A 19 -9.57 -27.39 -2.95
CA ALA A 19 -10.64 -26.40 -3.04
C ALA A 19 -11.42 -26.23 -1.72
N VAL A 20 -11.67 -27.33 -1.01
CA VAL A 20 -12.35 -27.30 0.30
C VAL A 20 -11.45 -26.68 1.38
N ALA A 21 -10.15 -26.95 1.35
CA ALA A 21 -9.19 -26.37 2.29
C ALA A 21 -9.12 -24.84 2.16
N GLY A 22 -9.06 -24.31 0.94
CA GLY A 22 -9.04 -22.85 0.71
C GLY A 22 -10.33 -22.15 1.17
N GLN A 23 -11.50 -22.78 1.01
CA GLN A 23 -12.76 -22.23 1.53
C GLN A 23 -12.81 -22.24 3.07
N ALA A 24 -12.26 -23.28 3.70
CA ALA A 24 -12.20 -23.38 5.16
C ALA A 24 -11.25 -22.31 5.75
N GLU A 25 -10.10 -22.08 5.12
CA GLU A 25 -9.15 -21.03 5.52
C GLU A 25 -9.79 -19.64 5.46
N ILE A 26 -10.45 -19.30 4.34
CA ILE A 26 -11.17 -18.03 4.18
C ILE A 26 -12.21 -17.83 5.29
N ARG A 27 -12.99 -18.88 5.60
CA ARG A 27 -14.05 -18.81 6.62
C ARG A 27 -13.47 -18.61 8.01
N SER A 28 -12.42 -19.36 8.36
CA SER A 28 -11.73 -19.20 9.65
C SER A 28 -11.17 -17.79 9.80
N GLU A 29 -10.51 -17.26 8.76
CA GLU A 29 -9.95 -15.92 8.78
C GLU A 29 -11.04 -14.85 8.96
N ILE A 30 -12.18 -14.99 8.27
CA ILE A 30 -13.34 -14.10 8.45
C ILE A 30 -13.93 -14.18 9.85
N GLU A 31 -14.08 -15.37 10.42
CA GLU A 31 -14.65 -15.55 11.76
C GLU A 31 -13.76 -14.90 12.83
N GLU A 32 -12.44 -15.09 12.74
CA GLU A 32 -11.46 -14.44 13.62
C GLU A 32 -11.47 -12.91 13.44
N ALA A 33 -11.42 -12.44 12.19
CA ALA A 33 -11.48 -11.03 11.87
C ALA A 33 -12.75 -10.36 12.41
N ASN A 34 -13.89 -11.04 12.29
CA ASN A 34 -15.18 -10.54 12.75
C ASN A 34 -15.21 -10.41 14.28
N ALA A 35 -14.67 -11.38 15.00
CA ALA A 35 -14.58 -11.31 16.46
C ALA A 35 -13.73 -10.10 16.90
N GLU A 36 -12.54 -9.95 16.32
CA GLU A 36 -11.63 -8.84 16.64
C GLU A 36 -12.22 -7.47 16.28
N LEU A 37 -12.77 -7.31 15.07
CA LEU A 37 -13.40 -6.06 14.65
C LEU A 37 -14.62 -5.73 15.51
N SER A 38 -15.40 -6.73 15.91
CA SER A 38 -16.55 -6.49 16.79
C SER A 38 -16.14 -5.96 18.17
N GLU A 39 -15.00 -6.41 18.69
CA GLU A 39 -14.43 -5.92 19.94
C GLU A 39 -13.90 -4.49 19.77
N ILE A 40 -13.17 -4.21 18.69
CA ILE A 40 -12.60 -2.89 18.38
C ILE A 40 -13.70 -1.84 18.19
N TYR A 41 -14.73 -2.16 17.39
CA TYR A 41 -15.78 -1.22 17.00
C TYR A 41 -16.93 -1.16 18.03
N GLY A 42 -17.06 -2.15 18.90
CA GLY A 42 -18.12 -2.23 19.92
C GLY A 42 -19.52 -2.56 19.37
N PHE A 43 -19.60 -3.03 18.13
CA PHE A 43 -20.83 -3.53 17.50
C PHE A 43 -20.52 -4.69 16.54
N SER A 44 -21.54 -5.37 16.05
CA SER A 44 -21.38 -6.43 15.04
C SER A 44 -22.05 -6.02 13.73
N VAL A 45 -21.45 -6.42 12.61
CA VAL A 45 -22.01 -6.20 11.27
C VAL A 45 -22.73 -7.44 10.76
N LYS A 46 -23.73 -7.24 9.90
CA LYS A 46 -24.36 -8.32 9.15
C LYS A 46 -23.74 -8.36 7.76
N TYR A 47 -23.21 -9.51 7.37
CA TYR A 47 -22.60 -9.67 6.05
C TYR A 47 -22.97 -11.02 5.42
N SER A 48 -22.96 -11.05 4.09
CA SER A 48 -23.10 -12.23 3.26
C SER A 48 -21.78 -12.48 2.55
N LEU A 49 -21.13 -13.60 2.87
CA LEU A 49 -19.88 -14.01 2.24
C LEU A 49 -20.15 -14.85 1.00
N THR A 50 -19.70 -14.36 -0.16
CA THR A 50 -19.74 -15.08 -1.43
C THR A 50 -18.31 -15.45 -1.85
N ILE A 51 -18.00 -16.74 -1.88
CA ILE A 51 -16.69 -17.23 -2.33
C ILE A 51 -16.80 -17.67 -3.79
N LEU A 52 -16.14 -16.93 -4.69
CA LEU A 52 -16.16 -17.14 -6.13
C LEU A 52 -14.89 -17.86 -6.61
N LYS A 53 -15.04 -18.67 -7.67
CA LYS A 53 -13.92 -19.28 -8.39
C LYS A 53 -13.45 -18.32 -9.48
N GLY A 54 -12.15 -18.06 -9.55
CA GLY A 54 -11.55 -17.15 -10.53
C GLY A 54 -10.67 -16.08 -9.89
N GLU A 55 -10.25 -15.11 -10.70
CA GLU A 55 -9.55 -13.90 -10.27
C GLU A 55 -10.50 -12.72 -10.30
N GLY A 56 -10.45 -11.89 -9.27
CA GLY A 56 -11.25 -10.67 -9.17
C GLY A 56 -10.92 -9.92 -7.89
N HIS A 57 -11.29 -8.66 -7.85
CA HIS A 57 -11.28 -7.82 -6.67
C HIS A 57 -12.51 -6.94 -6.76
N GLU A 58 -13.46 -7.16 -5.86
CA GLU A 58 -14.71 -6.43 -5.77
C GLU A 58 -14.82 -5.88 -4.36
N GLN A 59 -15.03 -4.58 -4.26
CA GLN A 59 -15.21 -3.92 -2.98
C GLN A 59 -16.53 -4.38 -2.33
N PRO A 60 -16.58 -4.46 -0.99
CA PRO A 60 -17.81 -4.83 -0.30
C PRO A 60 -18.90 -3.79 -0.60
N ALA A 61 -20.08 -4.27 -0.96
CA ALA A 61 -21.21 -3.40 -1.29
C ALA A 61 -22.35 -3.65 -0.32
N ALA A 62 -23.02 -2.59 0.12
CA ALA A 62 -24.28 -2.73 0.86
C ALA A 62 -25.34 -3.34 -0.07
N ILE A 63 -25.97 -4.44 0.38
CA ILE A 63 -27.06 -5.12 -0.33
C ILE A 63 -28.35 -4.32 -0.18
N ASP A 64 -28.54 -3.66 0.97
CA ASP A 64 -29.73 -2.87 1.30
C ASP A 64 -29.44 -1.73 2.28
N ASN A 65 -30.42 -0.84 2.49
CA ASN A 65 -30.35 0.23 3.49
C ASN A 65 -30.41 -0.31 4.94
N ASN A 66 -30.51 -1.62 5.15
CA ASN A 66 -30.62 -2.25 6.47
C ASN A 66 -29.25 -2.69 7.03
N GLY A 67 -28.15 -2.36 6.36
CA GLY A 67 -26.80 -2.64 6.85
C GLY A 67 -26.36 -4.10 6.66
N ILE A 68 -26.86 -4.77 5.63
CA ILE A 68 -26.32 -6.09 5.20
C ILE A 68 -25.33 -5.85 4.06
N TYR A 69 -24.08 -6.27 4.24
CA TYR A 69 -23.01 -6.09 3.26
C TYR A 69 -22.68 -7.39 2.53
N GLN A 70 -22.41 -7.33 1.23
CA GLN A 70 -21.88 -8.47 0.48
C GLN A 70 -20.37 -8.39 0.39
N ILE A 71 -19.70 -9.49 0.74
CA ILE A 71 -18.25 -9.64 0.61
C ILE A 71 -17.98 -10.70 -0.46
N PHE A 72 -17.20 -10.33 -1.48
CA PHE A 72 -16.80 -11.24 -2.55
C PHE A 72 -15.33 -11.62 -2.39
N LEU A 73 -15.06 -12.92 -2.19
CA LEU A 73 -13.69 -13.43 -2.09
C LEU A 73 -13.40 -14.44 -3.18
N TYR A 74 -12.28 -14.25 -3.87
CA TYR A 74 -11.87 -15.04 -5.02
C TYR A 74 -10.81 -16.07 -4.64
N THR A 75 -11.11 -17.35 -4.83
CA THR A 75 -10.23 -18.44 -4.34
C THR A 75 -8.90 -18.55 -5.09
N SER A 76 -8.84 -18.17 -6.37
CA SER A 76 -7.65 -18.38 -7.20
C SER A 76 -6.55 -17.36 -6.94
N SER A 77 -6.92 -16.17 -6.47
CA SER A 77 -6.02 -15.07 -6.12
C SER A 77 -5.95 -14.80 -4.61
N TYR A 78 -6.55 -15.67 -3.80
CA TYR A 78 -6.64 -15.47 -2.36
C TYR A 78 -5.25 -15.43 -1.72
N LYS A 79 -5.01 -14.40 -0.91
CA LYS A 79 -3.83 -14.27 -0.07
C LYS A 79 -4.29 -14.14 1.37
N PRO A 80 -3.56 -14.73 2.34
CA PRO A 80 -3.82 -14.47 3.76
C PRO A 80 -3.83 -12.96 4.02
N GLY A 81 -4.83 -12.47 4.74
CA GLY A 81 -5.06 -11.06 5.02
C GLY A 81 -6.19 -10.44 4.21
N VAL A 82 -6.51 -10.97 3.02
CA VAL A 82 -7.54 -10.36 2.15
C VAL A 82 -8.90 -10.38 2.82
N ALA A 83 -9.28 -11.49 3.47
CA ALA A 83 -10.53 -11.55 4.22
C ALA A 83 -10.60 -10.51 5.34
N ARG A 84 -9.49 -10.31 6.07
CA ARG A 84 -9.38 -9.28 7.12
C ARG A 84 -9.56 -7.87 6.54
N HIS A 85 -8.92 -7.60 5.41
CA HIS A 85 -9.00 -6.32 4.71
C HIS A 85 -10.42 -6.00 4.26
N GLU A 86 -11.08 -6.92 3.53
CA GLU A 86 -12.45 -6.70 3.05
C GLU A 86 -13.46 -6.56 4.20
N LEU A 87 -13.29 -7.33 5.28
CA LEU A 87 -14.17 -7.21 6.43
C LEU A 87 -13.95 -5.88 7.20
N ALA A 88 -12.71 -5.38 7.25
CA ALA A 88 -12.44 -4.07 7.83
C ALA A 88 -13.15 -2.93 7.08
N HIS A 89 -13.24 -3.00 5.75
CA HIS A 89 -14.07 -2.07 4.98
C HIS A 89 -15.54 -2.12 5.39
N VAL A 90 -16.12 -3.32 5.55
CA VAL A 90 -17.51 -3.48 6.00
C VAL A 90 -17.76 -2.83 7.37
N TYR A 91 -16.90 -3.12 8.35
CA TYR A 91 -16.99 -2.49 9.67
C TYR A 91 -16.84 -0.98 9.59
N PHE A 92 -15.94 -0.50 8.74
CA PHE A 92 -15.73 0.93 8.55
C PHE A 92 -16.93 1.63 7.92
N PHE A 93 -17.52 1.07 6.86
CA PHE A 93 -18.73 1.62 6.26
C PHE A 93 -19.90 1.64 7.24
N GLU A 94 -20.07 0.59 8.04
CA GLU A 94 -21.09 0.58 9.08
C GLU A 94 -20.82 1.61 10.18
N TYR A 95 -19.55 1.81 10.54
CA TYR A 95 -19.14 2.83 11.51
C TYR A 95 -19.44 4.25 11.04
N LEU A 96 -19.22 4.53 9.75
CA LEU A 96 -19.56 5.80 9.11
C LEU A 96 -21.08 5.99 9.06
N ARG A 97 -21.83 4.94 8.68
CA ARG A 97 -23.30 4.95 8.63
C ARG A 97 -23.92 5.27 10.00
N ILE A 98 -23.42 4.65 11.07
CA ILE A 98 -23.88 4.91 12.46
C ILE A 98 -23.65 6.38 12.87
N ARG A 99 -22.66 7.05 12.25
CA ARG A 99 -22.28 8.45 12.52
C ARG A 99 -22.86 9.46 11.54
N ASP A 100 -23.73 9.02 10.62
CA ASP A 100 -24.31 9.87 9.58
C ASP A 100 -23.23 10.57 8.73
N ILE A 101 -22.16 9.83 8.40
CA ILE A 101 -21.09 10.25 7.49
C ILE A 101 -21.24 9.44 6.21
N ASN A 102 -21.34 10.12 5.06
CA ASN A 102 -21.33 9.44 3.78
C ASN A 102 -19.90 8.91 3.50
N PRO A 103 -19.71 7.63 3.14
CA PRO A 103 -18.41 7.09 2.75
C PRO A 103 -17.62 7.94 1.75
N ASP A 104 -18.30 8.60 0.81
CA ASP A 104 -17.68 9.46 -0.20
C ASP A 104 -17.06 10.74 0.38
N GLU A 105 -17.41 11.14 1.61
CA GLU A 105 -16.79 12.28 2.31
C GLU A 105 -15.42 11.94 2.87
N ILE A 106 -15.12 10.66 3.07
CA ILE A 106 -13.82 10.18 3.52
C ILE A 106 -12.99 9.82 2.29
N PRO A 107 -11.77 10.37 2.12
CA PRO A 107 -10.92 10.07 0.98
C PRO A 107 -10.65 8.57 0.85
N LEU A 108 -10.76 8.04 -0.37
CA LEU A 108 -10.54 6.64 -0.72
C LEU A 108 -9.27 6.08 -0.10
N TRP A 109 -8.16 6.82 -0.19
CA TRP A 109 -6.89 6.39 0.40
C TRP A 109 -6.98 6.13 1.91
N TYR A 110 -7.86 6.82 2.63
CA TYR A 110 -8.05 6.64 4.06
C TYR A 110 -8.87 5.38 4.38
N HIS A 111 -9.87 5.03 3.57
CA HIS A 111 -10.55 3.73 3.66
C HIS A 111 -9.54 2.59 3.57
N GLU A 112 -8.60 2.71 2.65
CA GLU A 112 -7.53 1.74 2.44
C GLU A 112 -6.53 1.72 3.62
N VAL A 113 -6.24 2.87 4.25
CA VAL A 113 -5.43 2.91 5.48
C VAL A 113 -6.12 2.15 6.62
N ILE A 114 -7.44 2.24 6.73
CA ILE A 114 -8.23 1.51 7.74
C ILE A 114 -8.17 0.00 7.49
N ALA A 115 -8.35 -0.43 6.24
CA ALA A 115 -8.37 -1.84 5.88
C ALA A 115 -6.98 -2.49 5.93
N GLU A 116 -5.98 -1.87 5.29
CA GLU A 116 -4.59 -2.32 5.36
C GLU A 116 -4.03 -2.25 6.78
N GLY A 117 -4.43 -1.22 7.55
CA GLY A 117 -4.06 -1.10 8.95
C GLY A 117 -4.50 -2.31 9.76
N PHE A 118 -5.76 -2.74 9.62
CA PHE A 118 -6.26 -3.91 10.34
C PHE A 118 -5.56 -5.19 9.87
N GLN A 119 -5.42 -5.38 8.56
CA GLN A 119 -4.70 -6.53 8.00
C GLN A 119 -3.27 -6.64 8.55
N ASN A 120 -2.56 -5.51 8.66
CA ASN A 120 -1.16 -5.46 9.11
C ASN A 120 -0.93 -5.87 10.57
N LEU A 121 -1.98 -5.89 11.41
CA LEU A 121 -1.86 -6.38 12.78
C LEU A 121 -1.42 -7.86 12.84
N HIS A 122 -1.68 -8.64 11.78
CA HIS A 122 -1.46 -10.09 11.78
C HIS A 122 -0.53 -10.57 10.67
N THR A 123 -0.57 -9.95 9.49
CA THR A 123 0.24 -10.40 8.35
C THR A 123 1.65 -9.80 8.33
N GLY A 124 1.88 -8.74 9.11
CA GLY A 124 3.07 -7.91 9.04
C GLY A 124 3.23 -7.23 7.68
N THR A 125 3.96 -6.11 7.64
CA THR A 125 4.25 -5.46 6.37
C THR A 125 5.33 -6.20 5.60
N ARG A 126 4.99 -6.71 4.41
CA ARG A 126 6.02 -7.13 3.44
C ARG A 126 6.87 -5.92 3.06
N ARG A 127 8.16 -6.15 2.80
CA ARG A 127 9.08 -5.09 2.37
C ARG A 127 8.62 -4.53 1.02
N SER A 128 7.98 -3.37 1.05
CA SER A 128 7.53 -2.66 -0.13
C SER A 128 8.68 -2.25 -1.04
N ALA A 129 8.41 -2.17 -2.34
CA ALA A 129 9.37 -1.66 -3.32
C ALA A 129 9.76 -0.21 -3.01
N LEU A 130 11.01 0.20 -3.29
CA LEU A 130 11.48 1.56 -2.98
C LEU A 130 10.59 2.67 -3.56
N ARG A 131 9.99 2.43 -4.74
CA ARG A 131 9.05 3.36 -5.41
C ARG A 131 7.86 3.78 -4.53
N VAL A 132 7.47 2.94 -3.57
CA VAL A 132 6.39 3.24 -2.62
C VAL A 132 6.66 4.52 -1.82
N ALA A 133 7.90 4.77 -1.41
CA ALA A 133 8.24 5.96 -0.63
C ALA A 133 8.01 7.28 -1.39
N PHE A 134 7.97 7.21 -2.72
CA PHE A 134 7.82 8.36 -3.60
C PHE A 134 6.42 8.45 -4.21
N PHE A 135 5.58 7.45 -3.95
CA PHE A 135 4.23 7.42 -4.46
C PHE A 135 3.33 8.32 -3.60
N ASP A 136 2.58 9.20 -4.23
CA ASP A 136 1.58 10.02 -3.56
C ASP A 136 0.23 9.33 -3.60
N PHE A 137 -0.02 8.48 -2.61
CA PHE A 137 -1.31 7.81 -2.52
C PHE A 137 -2.43 8.73 -2.00
N THR A 138 -2.12 9.94 -1.50
CA THR A 138 -3.14 10.86 -0.96
C THR A 138 -3.88 11.63 -2.04
N GLU A 139 -3.41 11.60 -3.29
CA GLU A 139 -4.13 12.17 -4.45
C GLU A 139 -5.39 11.35 -4.84
N TYR A 140 -5.53 10.12 -4.32
CA TYR A 140 -6.66 9.25 -4.62
C TYR A 140 -7.78 9.47 -3.61
N GLU A 141 -8.58 10.52 -3.85
CA GLU A 141 -9.74 10.87 -3.02
C GLU A 141 -11.00 10.08 -3.38
N GLU A 142 -11.27 9.85 -4.66
CA GLU A 142 -12.52 9.20 -5.11
C GLU A 142 -12.30 7.95 -5.96
N LYS A 143 -11.14 7.82 -6.62
CA LYS A 143 -10.90 6.81 -7.65
C LYS A 143 -9.60 6.08 -7.38
N TYR A 144 -9.61 4.78 -7.65
CA TYR A 144 -8.40 3.98 -7.60
C TYR A 144 -7.42 4.35 -8.72
N PRO A 145 -6.12 4.15 -8.51
CA PRO A 145 -5.13 4.23 -9.59
C PRO A 145 -5.40 3.22 -10.70
N VAL A 146 -4.83 3.51 -11.87
CA VAL A 146 -4.77 2.55 -12.98
C VAL A 146 -4.05 1.27 -12.55
N LYS A 147 -4.38 0.15 -13.20
CA LYS A 147 -3.96 -1.21 -12.82
C LYS A 147 -2.44 -1.34 -12.59
N ASP A 148 -1.62 -0.65 -13.37
CA ASP A 148 -0.16 -0.71 -13.28
C ASP A 148 0.40 -0.10 -11.98
N ASP A 149 -0.32 0.88 -11.42
CA ASP A 149 0.07 1.61 -10.20
C ASP A 149 -0.61 1.08 -8.94
N GLN A 150 -1.65 0.26 -9.05
CA GLN A 150 -2.38 -0.33 -7.92
C GLN A 150 -1.44 -1.04 -6.92
N SER A 151 -0.50 -1.85 -7.42
CA SER A 151 0.47 -2.51 -6.53
C SER A 151 1.34 -1.53 -5.74
N VAL A 152 1.60 -0.33 -6.28
CA VAL A 152 2.38 0.71 -5.59
C VAL A 152 1.52 1.43 -4.58
N PHE A 153 0.28 1.75 -4.95
CA PHE A 153 -0.71 2.36 -4.09
C PHE A 153 -0.96 1.52 -2.84
N TYR A 154 -1.38 0.25 -2.99
CA TYR A 154 -1.60 -0.64 -1.84
C TYR A 154 -0.32 -0.82 -1.02
N GLY A 155 0.83 -0.95 -1.69
CA GLY A 155 2.13 -1.04 -1.01
C GLY A 155 2.49 0.20 -0.19
N ALA A 156 2.05 1.38 -0.62
CA ALA A 156 2.27 2.65 0.07
C ALA A 156 1.30 2.88 1.20
N VAL A 157 0.01 2.63 0.97
CA VAL A 157 -1.03 2.68 1.99
C VAL A 157 -0.72 1.70 3.12
N ALA A 158 -0.42 0.43 2.80
CA ALA A 158 -0.06 -0.57 3.80
C ALA A 158 1.19 -0.18 4.59
N SER A 159 2.24 0.31 3.91
CA SER A 159 3.45 0.75 4.59
C SER A 159 3.23 1.97 5.47
N PHE A 160 2.36 2.89 5.06
CA PHE A 160 1.99 4.04 5.87
C PHE A 160 1.16 3.64 7.08
N ALA A 161 0.13 2.80 6.90
CA ALA A 161 -0.70 2.29 7.99
C ALA A 161 0.14 1.58 9.07
N ASP A 162 1.06 0.70 8.67
CA ASP A 162 2.01 0.06 9.58
C ASP A 162 2.92 1.06 10.31
N TYR A 163 3.35 2.13 9.63
CA TYR A 163 4.11 3.20 10.29
C TYR A 163 3.30 3.88 11.39
N ILE A 164 1.99 4.09 11.19
CA ILE A 164 1.08 4.63 12.21
C ILE A 164 0.95 3.64 13.36
N LEU A 165 0.64 2.38 13.06
CA LEU A 165 0.29 1.34 14.03
C LEU A 165 1.49 0.88 14.87
N LYS A 166 2.71 1.01 14.36
CA LYS A 166 3.94 0.82 15.18
C LYS A 166 4.10 1.83 16.30
N ARG A 167 3.33 2.92 16.29
CA ARG A 167 3.43 4.04 17.24
C ARG A 167 2.12 4.33 17.96
N ASN A 168 1.01 3.77 17.48
CA ASN A 168 -0.34 4.09 17.93
C ASN A 168 -1.23 2.84 17.86
N SER A 169 -2.31 2.82 18.63
CA SER A 169 -3.32 1.77 18.51
C SER A 169 -4.17 1.95 17.24
N TYR A 170 -4.81 0.88 16.77
CA TYR A 170 -5.77 0.95 15.67
C TYR A 170 -6.93 1.91 15.96
N ASN A 171 -7.38 2.00 17.21
CA ASN A 171 -8.44 2.93 17.64
C ASN A 171 -8.13 4.40 17.32
N LYS A 172 -6.85 4.80 17.29
CA LYS A 172 -6.46 6.16 16.88
C LYS A 172 -6.86 6.47 15.43
N LEU A 173 -6.88 5.49 14.53
CA LEU A 173 -7.40 5.70 13.18
C LEU A 173 -8.91 5.95 13.17
N LEU A 174 -9.67 5.30 14.06
CA LEU A 174 -11.10 5.56 14.22
C LEU A 174 -11.37 6.93 14.88
N GLU A 175 -10.51 7.36 15.81
CA GLU A 175 -10.57 8.70 16.39
C GLU A 175 -10.47 9.81 15.33
N VAL A 176 -9.67 9.62 14.27
CA VAL A 176 -9.60 10.61 13.17
C VAL A 176 -10.98 10.82 12.54
N VAL A 177 -11.77 9.76 12.39
CA VAL A 177 -13.10 9.83 11.78
C VAL A 177 -14.08 10.53 12.72
N ASN A 178 -13.94 10.33 14.03
CA ASN A 178 -14.72 11.09 15.01
C ASN A 178 -14.39 12.58 14.94
N GLU A 179 -13.10 12.95 14.87
CA GLU A 179 -12.69 14.36 14.72
C GLU A 179 -13.17 14.93 13.37
N PHE A 180 -13.07 14.15 12.29
CA PHE A 180 -13.55 14.55 10.96
C PHE A 180 -15.04 14.89 10.96
N SER A 181 -15.86 14.17 11.73
CA SER A 181 -17.31 14.45 11.83
C SER A 181 -17.62 15.90 12.26
N THR A 182 -16.72 16.50 13.04
CA THR A 182 -16.80 17.89 13.51
C THR A 182 -16.11 18.86 12.57
N GLU A 183 -14.88 18.56 12.16
CA GLU A 183 -14.02 19.50 11.42
C GLU A 183 -14.29 19.50 9.91
N ARG A 184 -14.83 18.40 9.36
CA ARG A 184 -15.03 18.15 7.91
C ARG A 184 -13.76 18.30 7.05
N GLU A 185 -12.59 18.25 7.69
CA GLU A 185 -11.27 18.41 7.08
C GLU A 185 -10.34 17.33 7.66
N ILE A 186 -9.90 16.38 6.82
CA ILE A 186 -9.11 15.23 7.29
C ILE A 186 -7.75 15.64 7.86
N ASP A 187 -7.15 16.70 7.31
CA ASP A 187 -5.84 17.19 7.76
C ASP A 187 -5.89 17.78 9.17
N THR A 188 -7.00 18.47 9.49
CA THR A 188 -7.30 18.98 10.84
C THR A 188 -7.60 17.83 11.80
N ALA A 189 -8.38 16.84 11.37
CA ALA A 189 -8.66 15.65 12.18
C ALA A 189 -7.37 14.89 12.55
N PHE A 190 -6.45 14.72 11.59
CA PHE A 190 -5.12 14.15 11.83
C PHE A 190 -4.31 14.99 12.82
N LEU A 191 -4.36 16.32 12.70
CA LEU A 191 -3.68 17.22 13.62
C LEU A 191 -4.21 17.05 15.05
N ASN A 192 -5.53 16.97 15.24
CA ASN A 192 -6.15 16.79 16.56
C ASN A 192 -5.80 15.44 17.20
N VAL A 193 -5.80 14.35 16.41
CA VAL A 193 -5.58 12.99 16.92
C VAL A 193 -4.09 12.66 17.13
N PHE A 194 -3.25 13.02 16.16
CA PHE A 194 -1.84 12.64 16.11
C PHE A 194 -0.87 13.79 16.42
N GLY A 195 -1.36 15.02 16.61
CA GLY A 195 -0.52 16.21 16.78
C GLY A 195 0.29 16.55 15.51
N SER A 196 -0.13 16.04 14.34
CA SER A 196 0.57 16.21 13.07
C SER A 196 -0.42 16.13 11.92
N THR A 197 -0.33 17.07 10.97
CA THR A 197 -1.06 16.98 9.70
C THR A 197 -0.65 15.74 8.90
N VAL A 198 -1.47 15.31 7.95
CA VAL A 198 -1.20 14.19 7.05
C VAL A 198 0.14 14.43 6.34
N ARG A 199 0.35 15.63 5.78
CA ARG A 199 1.59 15.98 5.08
C ARG A 199 2.85 15.81 5.94
N SER A 200 2.82 16.29 7.18
CA SER A 200 3.95 16.15 8.11
C SER A 200 4.17 14.67 8.48
N MET A 201 3.09 13.92 8.66
CA MET A 201 3.15 12.50 9.00
C MET A 201 3.70 11.66 7.84
N LEU A 202 3.29 11.95 6.61
CA LEU A 202 3.85 11.36 5.39
C LEU A 202 5.34 11.65 5.26
N LEU A 203 5.79 12.88 5.52
CA LEU A 203 7.21 13.21 5.48
C LEU A 203 8.01 12.36 6.48
N LYS A 204 7.53 12.24 7.72
CA LYS A 204 8.17 11.41 8.75
C LYS A 204 8.18 9.94 8.36
N TRP A 205 7.08 9.42 7.82
CA TRP A 205 7.01 8.07 7.28
C TRP A 205 8.04 7.84 6.18
N ARG A 206 8.11 8.71 5.17
CA ARG A 206 9.07 8.63 4.06
C ARG A 206 10.51 8.62 4.56
N ILE A 207 10.85 9.47 5.54
CA ILE A 207 12.18 9.49 6.16
C ILE A 207 12.49 8.14 6.82
N VAL A 208 11.57 7.62 7.63
CA VAL A 208 11.76 6.32 8.32
C VAL A 208 11.87 5.17 7.32
N PHE A 209 11.06 5.18 6.26
CA PHE A 209 11.08 4.18 5.20
C PHE A 209 12.40 4.21 4.41
N LEU A 210 12.91 5.41 4.11
CA LEU A 210 14.13 5.61 3.31
C LEU A 210 15.42 5.45 4.11
N LEU A 211 15.35 5.51 5.45
CA LEU A 211 16.51 5.42 6.34
C LEU A 211 17.42 4.20 6.05
N PRO A 212 16.90 2.97 5.82
CA PRO A 212 17.72 1.81 5.48
C PRO A 212 18.48 1.93 4.15
N TYR A 213 18.06 2.85 3.27
CA TYR A 213 18.70 3.12 1.97
C TYR A 213 19.76 4.23 2.05
N SER A 214 19.87 4.93 3.18
CA SER A 214 20.85 6.01 3.36
C SER A 214 22.32 5.58 3.14
N PRO A 215 22.79 4.36 3.51
CA PRO A 215 24.17 3.97 3.23
C PRO A 215 24.48 3.88 1.74
N PHE A 216 23.50 3.45 0.93
CA PHE A 216 23.62 3.41 -0.51
C PHE A 216 23.78 4.82 -1.09
N VAL A 217 22.94 5.77 -0.65
CA VAL A 217 23.03 7.17 -1.09
C VAL A 217 24.39 7.77 -0.73
N VAL A 218 24.86 7.58 0.50
CA VAL A 218 26.19 8.04 0.93
C VAL A 218 27.29 7.42 0.06
N GLY A 219 27.21 6.11 -0.23
CA GLY A 219 28.14 5.42 -1.10
C GLY A 219 28.18 5.99 -2.52
N VAL A 220 27.02 6.28 -3.12
CA VAL A 220 26.92 6.91 -4.44
C VAL A 220 27.51 8.32 -4.43
N VAL A 221 27.19 9.14 -3.43
CA VAL A 221 27.73 10.50 -3.30
C VAL A 221 29.26 10.47 -3.14
N LEU A 222 29.80 9.59 -2.29
CA LEU A 222 31.24 9.42 -2.12
C LEU A 222 31.90 8.94 -3.41
N PHE A 223 31.28 8.00 -4.12
CA PHE A 223 31.79 7.50 -5.40
C PHE A 223 31.83 8.61 -6.46
N LEU A 224 30.75 9.39 -6.60
CA LEU A 224 30.69 10.53 -7.52
C LEU A 224 31.72 11.61 -7.15
N TYR A 225 31.85 11.93 -5.85
CA TYR A 225 32.86 12.86 -5.35
C TYR A 225 34.28 12.40 -5.71
N LEU A 226 34.59 11.11 -5.52
CA LEU A 226 35.88 10.53 -5.89
C LEU A 226 36.11 10.52 -7.39
N LEU A 227 35.08 10.29 -8.22
CA LEU A 227 35.17 10.34 -9.67
C LEU A 227 35.44 11.76 -10.18
N ILE A 228 34.73 12.76 -9.65
CA ILE A 228 34.94 14.18 -10.00
C ILE A 228 36.33 14.62 -9.55
N GLY A 229 36.71 14.32 -8.30
CA GLY A 229 38.05 14.62 -7.78
C GLY A 229 39.18 13.90 -8.53
N ARG A 230 38.93 12.70 -9.08
CA ARG A 230 39.88 12.00 -9.97
C ARG A 230 39.93 12.61 -11.38
N ARG A 231 38.81 13.07 -11.95
CA ARG A 231 38.80 13.82 -13.22
C ARG A 231 39.69 15.04 -13.10
N ASP A 232 39.57 15.82 -12.04
CA ASP A 232 40.42 17.00 -11.83
C ASP A 232 41.92 16.70 -11.80
N LYS A 233 42.34 15.50 -11.37
CA LYS A 233 43.75 15.10 -11.35
C LYS A 233 44.25 14.57 -12.69
N TYR A 234 43.37 13.97 -13.49
CA TYR A 234 43.69 13.49 -14.85
C TYR A 234 43.69 14.61 -15.89
N TRP A 235 42.75 15.56 -15.79
CA TRP A 235 42.66 16.71 -16.71
C TRP A 235 43.68 17.81 -16.40
N ARG A 236 44.19 17.92 -15.16
CA ARG A 236 45.33 18.79 -14.82
C ARG A 236 46.65 18.39 -15.50
N LYS A 237 46.76 17.19 -16.06
CA LYS A 237 47.94 16.74 -16.82
C LYS A 237 47.88 17.04 -18.31
N PHE A 238 46.73 17.49 -18.81
CA PHE A 238 46.64 18.06 -20.15
C PHE A 238 46.72 19.58 -19.99
N PRO A 239 47.91 20.19 -20.09
CA PRO A 239 47.92 21.61 -20.42
C PRO A 239 47.12 21.74 -21.72
N LEU A 240 45.97 22.41 -21.65
CA LEU A 240 45.39 23.02 -22.83
C LEU A 240 46.42 24.06 -23.28
N ASP A 241 47.36 23.62 -24.10
CA ASP A 241 48.32 24.50 -24.74
C ASP A 241 47.56 25.31 -25.77
N LEU A 242 47.06 26.46 -25.33
CA LEU A 242 46.33 27.40 -26.17
C LEU A 242 47.17 27.89 -27.36
N ARG A 243 48.51 27.73 -27.35
CA ARG A 243 49.36 28.00 -28.52
C ARG A 243 49.15 27.00 -29.66
N SER A 244 48.78 25.76 -29.35
CA SER A 244 48.46 24.76 -30.38
C SER A 244 47.17 25.07 -31.15
N LEU A 245 46.34 25.99 -30.63
CA LEU A 245 45.16 26.52 -31.31
C LEU A 245 45.45 27.82 -32.08
N GLU A 246 46.53 28.54 -31.76
CA GLU A 246 46.98 29.74 -32.53
C GLU A 246 47.75 29.36 -33.81
N GLU A 247 48.55 28.28 -33.80
CA GLU A 247 49.30 27.85 -35.00
C GLU A 247 48.37 27.38 -36.15
N ASP A 248 47.14 26.96 -35.84
CA ASP A 248 46.17 26.48 -36.82
C ASP A 248 45.38 27.63 -37.49
N GLU A 249 45.30 28.83 -36.89
CA GLU A 249 44.74 30.01 -37.57
C GLU A 249 45.74 30.67 -38.53
N GLU A 250 47.03 30.69 -38.18
CA GLU A 250 48.07 31.26 -39.04
C GLU A 250 48.30 30.44 -40.32
N THR A 251 48.15 29.11 -40.25
CA THR A 251 48.23 28.23 -41.42
C THR A 251 46.95 28.20 -42.25
N LYS A 252 45.79 28.50 -41.66
CA LYS A 252 44.51 28.60 -42.38
C LYS A 252 44.35 29.93 -43.13
N ASN A 253 44.87 31.04 -42.59
CA ASN A 253 44.88 32.35 -43.27
C ASN A 253 45.98 32.50 -44.34
N ARG A 254 46.96 31.59 -44.42
CA ARG A 254 47.95 31.55 -45.53
C ARG A 254 47.49 30.75 -46.75
N ARG A 255 46.33 30.07 -46.66
CA ARG A 255 45.77 29.25 -47.75
C ARG A 255 44.48 29.83 -48.35
N MET A 256 44.14 31.08 -48.05
CA MET A 256 43.15 31.88 -48.77
C MET A 256 43.82 32.89 -49.67
#